data_AF-A0A5B2U9C2-F1
#
_entry.id   AF-A0A5B2U9C2-F1
#
_cell.length_a   1.000
_cell.length_b   1.000
_cell.length_c   1.000
_cell.angle_alpha   90.00
_cell.angle_beta   90.00
_cell.angle_gamma   90.00
#
_symmetry.space_group_name_H-M   'P 1'
#
loop_
_entity.id
_entity.type
_entity.pdbx_description
1 polymer ?
#
loop_
_entity_poly.entity_id
_entity_poly.type
_entity_poly.pdbx_seq_one_letter_code
_entity_poly.pdbx_strand_id
1 'polypeptide(L)'
;MKQLEITTNKRLLIVEFEDEREAEIDLQTHIAFPESDKTAICLGSDFDEEIAKEYIINILAEHKLEMYEIHNATDEDFKNDHWAGVTSNALESFISFIESKGWHWGSNPIEKPHSVSYYYRENYGNNEFELKWDYLKFEKDQNEWKESESRTFNPSKCIIFEIL
;
A
#
# COMPACT_ATOMS: atom_id res chain seq x y z
N MET A 1 -6.61 13.01 -6.18
CA MET A 1 -6.70 11.73 -6.91
C MET A 1 -5.31 11.13 -7.03
N LYS A 2 -5.06 9.98 -6.40
CA LYS A 2 -3.79 9.23 -6.53
C LYS A 2 -3.96 8.20 -7.64
N GLN A 3 -2.90 7.91 -8.38
CA GLN A 3 -2.93 6.83 -9.35
C GLN A 3 -1.56 6.16 -9.47
N LEU A 4 -1.57 4.86 -9.74
CA LEU A 4 -0.37 4.07 -9.94
C LEU A 4 -0.60 3.04 -11.04
N GLU A 5 0.25 3.10 -12.07
CA GLU A 5 0.34 2.02 -13.06
C GLU A 5 1.40 1.01 -12.61
N ILE A 6 1.03 -0.27 -12.60
CA ILE A 6 1.95 -1.39 -12.33
C ILE A 6 1.90 -2.38 -13.50
N THR A 7 3.01 -3.08 -13.70
CA THR A 7 3.12 -4.11 -14.75
C THR A 7 3.47 -5.44 -14.10
N THR A 8 2.45 -6.27 -13.92
CA THR A 8 2.54 -7.62 -13.39
C THR A 8 2.58 -8.62 -14.55
N ASN A 9 1.74 -9.67 -14.57
CA ASN A 9 1.48 -10.43 -15.80
C ASN A 9 0.64 -9.61 -16.83
N LYS A 10 -0.03 -8.56 -16.35
CA LYS A 10 -0.86 -7.60 -17.08
C LYS A 10 -0.47 -6.18 -16.66
N ARG A 11 -0.98 -5.17 -17.39
CA ARG A 11 -0.84 -3.77 -16.97
C ARG A 11 -2.05 -3.40 -16.15
N LEU A 12 -1.84 -2.99 -14.90
CA LEU A 12 -2.90 -2.56 -14.00
C LEU A 12 -2.78 -1.07 -13.72
N LEU A 13 -3.92 -0.40 -13.62
CA LEU A 13 -4.04 0.97 -13.16
C LEU A 13 -4.88 0.99 -11.88
N ILE A 14 -4.29 1.50 -10.81
CA ILE A 14 -4.95 1.72 -9.52
C ILE A 14 -5.28 3.21 -9.44
N VAL A 15 -6.54 3.56 -9.15
CA VAL A 15 -6.99 4.96 -9.02
C VAL A 15 -7.72 5.14 -7.71
N GLU A 16 -7.27 6.10 -6.88
CA GLU A 16 -7.95 6.51 -5.64
C GLU A 16 -8.76 7.79 -5.83
N PHE A 17 -10.04 7.68 -5.51
CA PHE A 17 -11.03 8.76 -5.54
C PHE A 17 -11.08 9.53 -4.21
N GLU A 18 -11.78 10.66 -4.19
CA GLU A 18 -11.86 11.48 -2.97
C GLU A 18 -12.68 10.78 -1.88
N ASP A 19 -13.74 10.09 -2.27
CA ASP A 19 -14.59 9.29 -1.39
C ASP A 19 -15.03 7.95 -2.00
N GLU A 20 -15.53 7.06 -1.14
CA GLU A 20 -15.91 5.68 -1.50
C GLU A 20 -17.10 5.65 -2.47
N ARG A 21 -18.04 6.59 -2.33
CA ARG A 21 -19.24 6.66 -3.18
C ARG A 21 -18.89 7.10 -4.59
N GLU A 22 -17.93 8.00 -4.74
CA GLU A 22 -17.39 8.38 -6.05
C GLU A 22 -16.78 7.16 -6.75
N ALA A 23 -15.95 6.38 -6.06
CA ALA A 23 -15.38 5.15 -6.60
C ALA A 23 -16.45 4.12 -7.01
N GLU A 24 -17.48 3.92 -6.19
CA GLU A 24 -18.58 3.02 -6.53
C GLU A 24 -19.34 3.46 -7.79
N ILE A 25 -19.67 4.75 -7.90
CA ILE A 25 -20.39 5.30 -9.06
C ILE A 25 -19.54 5.17 -10.33
N ASP A 26 -18.25 5.47 -10.23
CA ASP A 26 -17.32 5.40 -11.36
C ASP A 26 -17.13 3.95 -11.83
N LEU A 27 -17.00 2.99 -10.91
CA LEU A 27 -16.96 1.57 -11.23
C LEU A 27 -18.21 1.11 -11.99
N GLN A 28 -19.40 1.46 -11.49
CA GLN A 28 -20.67 1.10 -12.17
C GLN A 28 -20.76 1.73 -13.56
N THR A 29 -20.24 2.95 -13.71
CA THR A 29 -20.21 3.64 -15.00
C THR A 29 -19.30 2.91 -15.99
N HIS A 30 -18.11 2.50 -15.57
CA HIS A 30 -17.20 1.71 -16.41
C HIS A 30 -17.74 0.33 -16.76
N ILE A 31 -18.49 -0.33 -15.87
CA ILE A 31 -19.16 -1.60 -16.15
C ILE A 31 -20.28 -1.40 -17.19
N ALA A 32 -21.06 -0.32 -17.07
CA ALA A 32 -22.16 -0.02 -18.00
C ALA A 32 -21.67 0.48 -19.36
N PHE A 33 -20.55 1.20 -19.38
CA PHE A 33 -19.94 1.81 -20.56
C PHE A 33 -18.45 1.46 -20.63
N PRO A 34 -18.11 0.24 -21.07
CA PRO A 34 -16.72 -0.19 -21.15
C PRO A 34 -15.91 0.69 -22.09
N GLU A 35 -14.71 1.06 -21.66
CA GLU A 35 -13.76 1.80 -22.48
C GLU A 35 -12.93 0.84 -23.35
N SER A 36 -12.36 1.37 -24.43
CA SER A 36 -11.59 0.55 -25.38
C SER A 36 -10.16 0.25 -24.92
N ASP A 37 -9.61 1.08 -24.03
CA ASP A 37 -8.22 1.08 -23.59
C ASP A 37 -8.03 0.61 -22.14
N LYS A 38 -9.12 0.50 -21.36
CA LYS A 38 -9.10 -0.10 -20.02
C LYS A 38 -10.40 -0.81 -19.66
N THR A 39 -10.28 -1.85 -18.83
CA THR A 39 -11.40 -2.62 -18.28
C THR A 39 -11.38 -2.49 -16.76
N ALA A 40 -12.50 -2.09 -16.16
CA ALA A 40 -12.61 -2.09 -14.70
C ALA A 40 -12.70 -3.53 -14.16
N ILE A 41 -11.85 -3.85 -13.18
CA ILE A 41 -11.80 -5.18 -12.57
C ILE A 41 -12.72 -5.21 -11.35
N CYS A 42 -12.42 -4.40 -10.35
CA CYS A 42 -13.19 -4.32 -9.10
C CYS A 42 -12.83 -3.07 -8.29
N LEU A 43 -13.55 -2.87 -7.17
CA LEU A 43 -13.10 -1.98 -6.09
C LEU A 43 -11.85 -2.57 -5.43
N GLY A 44 -10.97 -1.70 -4.95
CA GLY A 44 -9.78 -2.12 -4.20
C GLY A 44 -10.13 -2.88 -2.91
N SER A 45 -11.26 -2.58 -2.28
CA SER A 45 -11.78 -3.32 -1.11
C SER A 45 -12.20 -4.74 -1.44
N ASP A 46 -12.55 -5.01 -2.70
CA ASP A 46 -13.00 -6.31 -3.19
C ASP A 46 -11.86 -7.09 -3.86
N PHE A 47 -10.66 -6.49 -3.99
CA PHE A 47 -9.50 -7.13 -4.58
C PHE A 47 -8.89 -8.13 -3.61
N ASP A 48 -9.32 -9.38 -3.73
CA ASP A 48 -8.90 -10.48 -2.88
C ASP A 48 -7.85 -11.38 -3.55
N GLU A 49 -7.50 -12.44 -2.84
CA GLU A 49 -6.53 -13.45 -3.30
C GLU A 49 -6.94 -14.09 -4.63
N GLU A 50 -8.22 -14.43 -4.83
CA GLU A 50 -8.66 -15.13 -6.03
C GLU A 50 -8.61 -14.22 -7.26
N ILE A 51 -8.94 -12.95 -7.11
CA ILE A 51 -8.76 -11.96 -8.18
C ILE A 51 -7.26 -11.75 -8.43
N ALA A 52 -6.44 -11.57 -7.39
CA ALA A 52 -5.02 -11.31 -7.53
C ALA A 52 -4.28 -12.41 -8.32
N LYS A 53 -4.67 -13.68 -8.17
CA LYS A 53 -4.10 -14.81 -8.92
C LYS A 53 -4.16 -14.66 -10.44
N GLU A 54 -5.21 -14.01 -10.95
CA GLU A 54 -5.35 -13.77 -12.39
C GLU A 54 -4.34 -12.74 -12.91
N TYR A 55 -3.82 -11.89 -12.02
CA TYR A 55 -2.98 -10.75 -12.36
C TYR A 55 -1.53 -10.84 -11.86
N ILE A 56 -1.15 -11.89 -11.15
CA ILE A 56 0.21 -12.07 -10.62
C ILE A 56 0.87 -13.29 -11.28
N ILE A 57 2.19 -13.20 -11.50
CA ILE A 57 2.95 -14.29 -12.09
C ILE A 57 3.14 -15.41 -11.06
N ASN A 58 2.57 -16.57 -11.33
CA ASN A 58 2.87 -17.80 -10.59
C ASN A 58 4.17 -18.41 -11.12
N ILE A 59 5.21 -18.41 -10.28
CA ILE A 59 6.57 -18.83 -10.64
C ILE A 59 6.80 -20.35 -10.54
N LEU A 60 5.91 -21.12 -9.91
CA LEU A 60 6.09 -22.56 -9.66
C LEU A 60 4.86 -23.43 -9.99
N ALA A 61 4.01 -22.96 -10.92
CA ALA A 61 2.76 -23.61 -11.33
C ALA A 61 2.89 -25.09 -11.73
N GLU A 62 4.07 -25.54 -12.18
CA GLU A 62 4.32 -26.91 -12.65
C GLU A 62 4.14 -28.00 -11.57
N HIS A 63 4.14 -27.65 -10.28
CA HIS A 63 4.11 -28.62 -9.18
C HIS A 63 2.84 -28.60 -8.32
N LYS A 64 1.76 -27.97 -8.79
CA LYS A 64 0.53 -27.70 -7.98
C LYS A 64 0.81 -26.86 -6.72
N LEU A 65 1.96 -26.21 -6.67
CA LEU A 65 2.33 -25.26 -5.64
C LEU A 65 2.19 -23.87 -6.27
N GLU A 66 1.26 -23.09 -5.75
CA GLU A 66 1.10 -21.69 -6.13
C GLU A 66 2.11 -20.88 -5.34
N MET A 67 3.10 -20.34 -6.04
CA MET A 67 4.12 -19.47 -5.47
C MET A 67 4.22 -18.23 -6.34
N TYR A 68 4.31 -17.07 -5.69
CA TYR A 68 4.33 -15.74 -6.28
C TYR A 68 5.57 -15.01 -5.78
N GLU A 69 6.06 -14.07 -6.57
CA GLU A 69 7.27 -13.28 -6.26
C GLU A 69 6.96 -12.19 -5.22
N ILE A 70 7.87 -11.98 -4.27
CA ILE A 70 7.87 -10.80 -3.38
C ILE A 70 8.80 -9.74 -3.98
N HIS A 71 8.22 -8.63 -4.44
CA HIS A 71 8.93 -7.62 -5.23
C HIS A 71 9.74 -6.60 -4.42
N ASN A 72 9.56 -6.58 -3.09
CA ASN A 72 10.26 -5.69 -2.17
C ASN A 72 11.26 -6.43 -1.25
N ALA A 73 11.54 -7.72 -1.51
CA ALA A 73 12.52 -8.49 -0.76
C ALA A 73 13.94 -7.92 -0.94
N THR A 74 14.70 -7.83 0.15
CA THR A 74 16.06 -7.29 0.17
C THR A 74 17.12 -8.39 0.25
N ASP A 75 18.37 -8.05 -0.08
CA ASP A 75 19.52 -8.97 0.08
C ASP A 75 19.67 -9.48 1.52
N GLU A 76 19.23 -8.70 2.52
CA GLU A 76 19.28 -9.11 3.92
C GLU A 76 18.21 -10.16 4.24
N ASP A 77 17.02 -10.03 3.64
CA ASP A 77 15.97 -11.03 3.77
C ASP A 77 16.43 -12.38 3.21
N PHE A 78 17.08 -12.39 2.04
CA PHE A 78 17.66 -13.60 1.45
C PHE A 78 18.78 -14.24 2.29
N LYS A 79 19.54 -13.45 3.04
CA LYS A 79 20.56 -13.98 3.97
C LYS A 79 19.91 -14.70 5.14
N ASN A 80 18.76 -14.23 5.59
CA ASN A 80 18.04 -14.78 6.74
C ASN A 80 17.15 -15.96 6.35
N ASP A 81 16.50 -15.89 5.19
CA ASP A 81 15.67 -16.95 4.63
C ASP A 81 15.82 -16.98 3.10
N HIS A 82 16.27 -18.12 2.57
CA HIS A 82 16.44 -18.30 1.12
C HIS A 82 15.11 -18.25 0.36
N TRP A 83 13.98 -18.36 1.07
CA TRP A 83 12.62 -18.28 0.52
C TRP A 83 11.99 -16.89 0.68
N ALA A 84 12.69 -15.89 1.22
CA ALA A 84 12.14 -14.55 1.44
C ALA A 84 11.64 -13.83 0.17
N GLY A 85 12.06 -14.28 -1.01
CA GLY A 85 11.62 -13.71 -2.29
C GLY A 85 10.30 -14.27 -2.81
N VAL A 86 9.62 -15.15 -2.08
CA VAL A 86 8.41 -15.81 -2.57
C VAL A 86 7.34 -15.97 -1.49
N THR A 87 6.07 -15.93 -1.90
CA THR A 87 4.89 -16.17 -1.05
C THR A 87 3.91 -17.11 -1.73
N SER A 88 3.08 -17.81 -0.96
CA SER A 88 1.95 -18.59 -1.49
C SER A 88 0.66 -17.77 -1.60
N ASN A 89 0.74 -16.45 -1.42
CA ASN A 89 -0.41 -15.53 -1.41
C ASN A 89 -0.24 -14.46 -2.53
N ALA A 90 -1.08 -14.52 -3.55
CA ALA A 90 -1.07 -13.61 -4.68
C ALA A 90 -1.36 -12.16 -4.27
N LEU A 91 -2.25 -11.94 -3.28
CA LEU A 91 -2.54 -10.61 -2.77
C LEU A 91 -1.33 -9.97 -2.08
N GLU A 92 -0.56 -10.76 -1.32
CA GLU A 92 0.70 -10.34 -0.71
C GLU A 92 1.74 -9.98 -1.78
N SER A 93 1.84 -10.79 -2.84
CA SER A 93 2.68 -10.48 -4.00
C SER A 93 2.26 -9.17 -4.67
N PHE A 94 0.96 -8.95 -4.89
CA PHE A 94 0.42 -7.68 -5.41
C PHE A 94 0.79 -6.48 -4.52
N ILE A 95 0.60 -6.60 -3.20
CA ILE A 95 0.97 -5.54 -2.24
C ILE A 95 2.48 -5.28 -2.28
N SER A 96 3.30 -6.34 -2.30
CA SER A 96 4.76 -6.21 -2.41
C SER A 96 5.18 -5.48 -3.70
N PHE A 97 4.42 -5.66 -4.80
CA PHE A 97 4.64 -4.94 -6.04
C PHE A 97 4.39 -3.44 -5.87
N ILE A 98 3.27 -3.05 -5.25
CA ILE A 98 2.97 -1.65 -4.91
C ILE A 98 4.10 -1.05 -4.06
N GLU A 99 4.55 -1.80 -3.05
CA GLU A 99 5.63 -1.39 -2.14
C GLU A 99 6.98 -1.25 -2.83
N SER A 100 7.30 -2.10 -3.80
CA SER A 100 8.50 -1.98 -4.63
C SER A 100 8.54 -0.66 -5.43
N LYS A 101 7.39 -0.01 -5.64
CA LYS A 101 7.28 1.31 -6.29
C LYS A 101 7.30 2.48 -5.31
N GLY A 102 7.46 2.21 -4.01
CA GLY A 102 7.45 3.22 -2.95
C GLY A 102 6.04 3.73 -2.59
N TRP A 103 5.01 2.93 -2.86
CA TRP A 103 3.62 3.15 -2.47
C TRP A 103 3.22 2.14 -1.39
N HIS A 104 2.07 2.34 -0.75
CA HIS A 104 1.52 1.42 0.25
C HIS A 104 0.06 1.10 -0.04
N TRP A 105 -0.44 -0.04 0.44
CA TRP A 105 -1.82 -0.48 0.25
C TRP A 105 -2.52 -0.65 1.60
N GLY A 106 -3.66 0.02 1.80
CA GLY A 106 -4.41 -0.05 3.05
C GLY A 106 -3.95 0.98 4.07
N SER A 107 -3.12 0.54 5.01
CA SER A 107 -2.70 1.35 6.15
C SER A 107 -1.37 2.04 5.90
N ASN A 108 -1.24 3.26 6.43
CA ASN A 108 0.03 3.97 6.45
C ASN A 108 1.02 3.23 7.39
N PRO A 109 2.22 2.84 6.91
CA PRO A 109 3.19 2.13 7.73
C PRO A 109 3.81 3.01 8.82
N ILE A 110 3.71 4.34 8.71
CA ILE A 110 4.16 5.28 9.73
C ILE A 110 2.99 5.56 10.67
N GLU A 111 3.19 5.39 11.97
CA GLU A 111 2.19 5.75 12.97
C GLU A 111 2.01 7.27 13.01
N LYS A 112 0.75 7.73 13.05
CA LYS A 112 0.46 9.15 13.14
C LYS A 112 1.00 9.70 14.46
N PRO A 113 1.90 10.71 14.44
CA PRO A 113 2.46 11.24 15.66
C PRO A 113 1.37 11.92 16.51
N HIS A 114 1.30 11.54 17.77
CA HIS A 114 0.42 12.15 18.76
C HIS A 114 1.21 13.19 19.55
N SER A 115 0.71 14.43 19.60
CA SER A 115 1.41 15.55 20.27
C SER A 115 1.78 15.26 21.73
N VAL A 116 0.99 14.43 22.42
CA VAL A 116 1.22 14.03 23.81
C VAL A 116 2.51 13.20 23.99
N SER A 117 2.94 12.46 22.97
CA SER A 117 4.13 11.61 23.01
C SER A 117 5.45 12.39 22.99
N TYR A 118 5.39 13.70 22.74
CA TYR A 118 6.55 14.58 22.61
C TYR A 118 6.75 15.50 23.81
N TYR A 119 5.98 15.30 24.88
CA TYR A 119 6.29 15.91 26.17
C TYR A 119 7.38 15.12 26.88
N TYR A 120 8.42 15.80 27.33
CA TYR A 120 9.49 15.20 28.10
C TYR A 120 9.79 16.02 29.36
N ARG A 121 10.41 15.37 30.35
CA ARG A 121 10.82 16.01 31.60
C ARG A 121 12.31 16.28 31.54
N GLU A 122 12.71 17.53 31.72
CA GLU A 122 14.11 17.85 31.99
C GLU A 122 14.33 17.96 33.51
N ASN A 123 15.31 17.21 34.02
CA ASN A 123 15.76 17.39 35.40
C ASN A 123 16.71 18.59 35.45
N TYR A 124 16.16 19.78 35.68
CA TYR A 124 16.95 20.85 36.24
C TYR A 124 17.17 20.54 37.72
N GLY A 125 18.41 20.56 38.19
CA GLY A 125 18.87 19.97 39.46
C GLY A 125 18.27 20.52 40.77
N ASN A 126 17.11 21.19 40.74
CA ASN A 126 16.37 21.68 41.90
C ASN A 126 14.85 21.45 41.69
N ASN A 127 14.30 20.30 42.11
CA ASN A 127 12.88 19.97 42.42
C ASN A 127 11.69 20.54 41.61
N GLU A 128 11.88 21.30 40.55
CA GLU A 128 10.83 21.85 39.69
C GLU A 128 10.86 21.09 38.35
N PHE A 129 9.80 20.31 38.12
CA PHE A 129 9.59 19.61 36.86
C PHE A 129 8.86 20.54 35.90
N GLU A 130 9.55 21.05 34.88
CA GLU A 130 8.90 21.71 33.74
C GLU A 130 8.70 20.67 32.61
N LEU A 131 7.46 20.53 32.13
CA LEU A 131 7.17 19.74 30.94
C LEU A 131 7.63 20.53 29.72
N LYS A 132 8.63 20.02 29.01
CA LYS A 132 9.05 20.59 27.72
C LYS A 132 8.45 19.81 26.57
N TRP A 133 8.20 20.51 25.47
CA TRP A 133 7.63 19.94 24.26
C TRP A 133 8.66 19.96 23.13
N ASP A 134 9.00 18.78 22.60
CA ASP A 134 9.92 18.67 21.47
C ASP A 134 9.20 18.96 20.15
N TYR A 135 9.00 20.25 19.88
CA TYR A 135 8.32 20.74 18.68
C TYR A 135 9.01 20.27 17.40
N LEU A 136 10.35 20.33 17.35
CA LEU A 136 11.12 20.00 16.15
C LEU A 136 10.99 18.51 15.80
N LYS A 137 11.04 17.64 16.81
CA LYS A 137 10.85 16.20 16.59
C LYS A 137 9.41 15.87 16.19
N PHE A 138 8.42 16.49 16.83
CA PHE A 138 7.01 16.33 16.43
C PHE A 138 6.78 16.78 14.97
N GLU A 139 7.27 17.95 14.59
CA GLU A 139 7.12 18.48 13.23
C GLU A 139 7.78 17.58 12.18
N LYS A 140 8.97 17.05 12.48
CA LYS A 140 9.66 16.09 11.61
C LYS A 140 8.83 14.82 11.41
N ASP A 141 8.41 14.17 12.49
CA ASP A 141 7.64 12.92 12.42
C ASP A 141 6.27 13.16 11.75
N GLN A 142 5.67 14.33 11.96
CA GLN A 142 4.41 14.74 11.34
C GLN A 142 4.54 14.92 9.83
N ASN A 143 5.68 15.40 9.36
CA ASN A 143 5.99 15.52 7.93
C ASN A 143 6.27 14.16 7.29
N GLU A 144 7.04 13.29 7.96
CA GLU A 144 7.28 11.91 7.50
C GLU A 144 5.96 11.14 7.36
N TRP A 145 5.08 11.23 8.36
CA TRP A 145 3.75 10.61 8.30
C TRP A 145 2.91 11.13 7.12
N LYS A 146 2.87 12.45 6.90
CA LYS A 146 2.13 13.05 5.77
C LYS A 146 2.67 12.62 4.42
N GLU A 147 3.98 12.52 4.29
CA GLU A 147 4.60 12.05 3.05
C GLU A 147 4.22 10.59 2.78
N SER A 148 4.31 9.72 3.79
CA SER A 148 3.88 8.32 3.65
C SER A 148 2.38 8.22 3.32
N GLU A 149 1.53 9.00 3.99
CA GLU A 149 0.07 9.05 3.73
C GLU A 149 -0.25 9.45 2.28
N SER A 150 0.55 10.35 1.71
CA SER A 150 0.38 10.77 0.31
C SER A 150 0.64 9.64 -0.69
N ARG A 151 1.35 8.59 -0.27
CA ARG A 151 1.69 7.39 -1.07
C ARG A 151 1.00 6.13 -0.58
N THR A 152 0.10 6.21 0.39
CA THR A 152 -0.73 5.09 0.85
C THR A 152 -2.07 5.13 0.13
N PHE A 153 -2.42 4.05 -0.54
CA PHE A 153 -3.74 3.86 -1.13
C PHE A 153 -4.76 3.43 -0.07
N ASN A 154 -5.95 4.02 -0.10
CA ASN A 154 -7.10 3.50 0.66
C ASN A 154 -7.95 2.57 -0.23
N PRO A 155 -7.96 1.24 0.00
CA PRO A 155 -8.64 0.26 -0.84
C PRO A 155 -10.13 0.54 -1.05
N SER A 156 -10.85 1.06 -0.04
CA SER A 156 -12.29 1.37 -0.16
C SER A 156 -12.58 2.51 -1.13
N LYS A 157 -11.58 3.31 -1.47
CA LYS A 157 -11.67 4.43 -2.41
C LYS A 157 -10.96 4.12 -3.73
N CYS A 158 -10.46 2.91 -3.91
CA CYS A 158 -9.70 2.55 -5.09
C CYS A 158 -10.57 1.78 -6.09
N ILE A 159 -10.31 1.99 -7.37
CA ILE A 159 -10.71 1.08 -8.45
C ILE A 159 -9.44 0.54 -9.09
N ILE A 160 -9.45 -0.75 -9.43
CA ILE A 160 -8.36 -1.40 -10.17
C ILE A 160 -8.86 -1.68 -11.57
N PHE A 161 -8.07 -1.28 -12.56
CA PHE A 161 -8.33 -1.48 -13.98
C PHE A 161 -7.23 -2.33 -14.62
N GLU A 162 -7.59 -3.15 -15.61
CA GLU A 162 -6.65 -3.70 -16.59
C GLU A 162 -6.52 -2.73 -17.76
N ILE A 163 -5.29 -2.40 -18.16
CA ILE A 163 -5.00 -1.61 -19.37
C ILE A 163 -4.70 -2.58 -20.53
N LEU A 164 -5.36 -2.36 -21.68
CA LEU A 164 -5.29 -3.22 -22.87
C LEU A 164 -4.12 -2.89 -23.81
#